data_AF-A0A973HPP2-F1
#
_entry.id   AF-A0A973HPP2-F1
#
_cell.length_a   1.000
_cell.length_b   1.000
_cell.length_c   1.000
_cell.angle_alpha   90.00
_cell.angle_beta   90.00
_cell.angle_gamma   90.00
#
_symmetry.space_group_name_H-M   'P 1'
#
loop_
_entity.id
_entity.type
_entity.pdbx_description
1 polymer ?
#
loop_
_entity_poly.entity_id
_entity_poly.type
_entity_poly.pdbx_seq_one_letter_code
_entity_poly.pdbx_strand_id
1 'polypeptide(L)'
;MTEDSKITNELQEALEDYLVSLEWDINSYKIVLKNADKSLNVCWPYPVQESYFDFHEENEMVFHEFIEMYNGESHSEMCHYVSGDCSTVFTS
;
A
#
# COMPACT_ATOMS: atom_id res chain seq x y z
N MET A 1 6.01 5.52 -20.54
CA MET A 1 5.89 5.05 -19.15
C MET A 1 4.88 3.92 -19.14
N THR A 2 5.18 2.82 -18.47
CA THR A 2 4.20 1.75 -18.19
C THR A 2 3.22 2.23 -17.11
N GLU A 3 2.04 1.62 -17.00
CA GLU A 3 1.07 1.93 -15.93
C GLU A 3 1.69 1.70 -14.56
N ASP A 4 2.47 0.63 -14.41
CA ASP A 4 3.23 0.28 -13.20
C ASP A 4 4.12 1.44 -12.74
N SER A 5 4.86 2.05 -13.66
CA SER A 5 5.76 3.18 -13.35
C SER A 5 5.00 4.43 -12.90
N LYS A 6 3.73 4.59 -13.28
CA LYS A 6 2.91 5.74 -12.89
C LYS A 6 2.40 5.57 -11.46
N ILE A 7 1.92 4.38 -11.13
CA ILE A 7 1.46 4.01 -9.78
C ILE A 7 2.60 4.13 -8.78
N THR A 8 3.79 3.62 -9.12
CA THR A 8 4.96 3.72 -8.25
C THR A 8 5.27 5.16 -7.88
N ASN A 9 5.25 6.06 -8.86
CA ASN A 9 5.55 7.46 -8.64
C ASN A 9 4.46 8.14 -7.80
N GLU A 10 3.18 7.89 -8.09
CA GLU A 10 2.05 8.46 -7.34
C GLU A 10 2.05 8.00 -5.87
N LEU A 11 2.35 6.72 -5.61
CA LEU A 11 2.49 6.19 -4.25
C LEU A 11 3.70 6.78 -3.54
N GLN A 12 4.84 6.88 -4.21
CA GLN A 12 6.06 7.43 -3.63
C GLN A 12 5.91 8.91 -3.28
N GLU A 13 5.22 9.69 -4.12
CA GLU A 13 4.87 11.09 -3.84
C GLU A 13 3.90 11.20 -2.65
N ALA A 14 2.87 10.34 -2.60
CA ALA A 14 1.89 10.36 -1.51
C ALA A 14 2.46 9.93 -0.15
N LEU A 15 3.60 9.23 -0.15
CA LEU A 15 4.19 8.59 1.02
C LEU A 15 5.67 8.97 1.20
N GLU A 16 6.08 10.16 0.74
CA GLU A 16 7.48 10.63 0.71
C GLU A 16 8.18 10.56 2.08
N ASP A 17 7.43 10.69 3.18
CA ASP A 17 7.93 10.59 4.55
C ASP A 17 8.27 9.14 4.99
N TYR A 18 7.89 8.14 4.19
CA TYR A 18 8.08 6.72 4.49
C TYR A 18 9.04 6.06 3.51
N LEU A 19 9.80 5.06 3.98
CA LEU A 19 10.57 4.23 3.06
C LEU A 19 9.60 3.30 2.31
N VAL A 20 9.31 3.64 1.06
CA VAL A 20 8.43 2.87 0.17
C VAL A 20 9.26 1.91 -0.70
N SER A 21 8.89 0.63 -0.71
CA SER A 21 9.34 -0.32 -1.73
C SER A 21 8.13 -0.98 -2.39
N LEU A 22 8.05 -0.85 -3.71
CA LEU A 22 7.04 -1.52 -4.53
C LEU A 22 7.68 -2.72 -5.23
N GLU A 23 7.09 -3.90 -5.03
CA GLU A 23 7.47 -5.14 -5.70
C GLU A 23 6.29 -5.64 -6.52
N TRP A 24 6.53 -6.01 -7.78
CA TRP A 24 5.55 -6.75 -8.57
C TRP A 24 5.77 -8.24 -8.35
N ASP A 25 4.81 -8.90 -7.68
CA ASP A 25 4.72 -10.35 -7.65
C ASP A 25 3.77 -10.82 -8.75
N ILE A 26 3.87 -12.09 -9.15
CA ILE A 26 3.37 -12.71 -10.39
C ILE A 26 1.97 -12.23 -10.84
N ASN A 27 1.06 -11.81 -9.93
CA ASN A 27 -0.21 -11.13 -10.26
C ASN A 27 -0.64 -10.05 -9.25
N SER A 28 0.28 -9.44 -8.50
CA SER A 28 -0.06 -8.46 -7.46
C SER A 28 1.03 -7.43 -7.24
N TYR A 29 0.62 -6.18 -7.02
CA TYR A 29 1.49 -5.19 -6.41
C TYR A 29 1.63 -5.50 -4.92
N LYS A 30 2.86 -5.69 -4.47
CA LYS A 30 3.21 -5.69 -3.05
C LYS A 30 3.86 -4.35 -2.72
N ILE A 31 3.16 -3.54 -1.94
CA ILE A 31 3.69 -2.27 -1.42
C ILE A 31 4.17 -2.55 -0.01
N VAL A 32 5.42 -2.23 0.28
CA VAL A 32 5.96 -2.29 1.64
C VAL A 32 6.38 -0.89 2.05
N LEU A 33 5.78 -0.39 3.13
CA LEU A 33 6.06 0.90 3.73
C LEU A 33 6.75 0.66 5.06
N LYS A 34 7.84 1.38 5.32
CA LYS A 34 8.60 1.25 6.57
C LYS A 34 8.88 2.60 7.19
N ASN A 35 8.75 2.65 8.51
CA ASN A 35 9.25 3.70 9.39
C ASN A 35 9.95 3.01 10.58
N ALA A 36 10.97 3.62 11.19
CA ALA A 36 11.79 3.13 12.31
C ALA A 36 11.46 1.71 12.84
N ASP A 37 10.32 1.54 13.51
CA ASP A 37 9.87 0.28 14.12
C ASP A 37 8.53 -0.27 13.56
N LYS A 38 7.89 0.41 12.59
CA LYS A 38 6.58 0.07 12.01
C LYS A 38 6.68 -0.27 10.52
N SER A 39 5.87 -1.20 10.03
CA SER A 39 5.73 -1.43 8.58
C SER A 39 4.31 -1.79 8.15
N LEU A 40 3.95 -1.43 6.92
CA LEU A 40 2.70 -1.82 6.27
C LEU A 40 3.02 -2.59 5.00
N ASN A 41 2.47 -3.80 4.87
CA ASN A 41 2.45 -4.54 3.62
C ASN A 41 1.06 -4.44 2.99
N VAL A 42 0.97 -3.89 1.79
CA VAL A 42 -0.25 -3.89 0.99
C VAL A 42 -0.11 -4.91 -0.12
N CYS A 43 -0.96 -5.92 -0.14
CA CYS A 43 -1.08 -6.84 -1.26
C CYS A 43 -2.26 -6.42 -2.11
N TRP A 44 -1.98 -5.95 -3.32
CA TRP A 44 -2.96 -5.48 -4.28
C TRP A 44 -2.91 -6.36 -5.54
N PRO A 45 -3.69 -7.44 -5.57
CA PRO A 45 -3.82 -8.28 -6.76
C PRO A 45 -4.44 -7.48 -7.91
N TYR A 46 -3.96 -7.68 -9.12
CA TYR A 46 -4.58 -7.13 -10.34
C TYR A 46 -4.94 -8.30 -11.26
N PRO A 47 -6.14 -8.33 -11.87
CA PRO A 47 -7.21 -7.32 -11.90
C PRO A 47 -8.27 -7.48 -10.79
N VAL A 48 -7.93 -8.15 -9.69
CA VAL A 48 -8.88 -8.52 -8.62
C VAL A 48 -8.97 -7.40 -7.57
N GLN A 49 -10.14 -7.27 -6.96
CA GLN A 49 -10.55 -6.12 -6.15
C GLN A 49 -10.16 -6.18 -4.68
N GLU A 50 -9.59 -7.28 -4.24
CA GLU A 50 -9.37 -7.56 -2.82
C GLU A 50 -7.98 -7.13 -2.41
N SER A 51 -7.88 -6.02 -1.71
CA SER A 51 -6.62 -5.49 -1.19
C SER A 51 -6.48 -5.85 0.28
N TYR A 52 -5.29 -6.34 0.64
CA TYR A 52 -4.97 -6.79 1.98
C TYR A 52 -3.91 -5.86 2.56
N PHE A 53 -4.11 -5.43 3.81
CA PHE A 53 -3.25 -4.50 4.51
C PHE A 53 -2.77 -5.16 5.80
N ASP A 54 -1.49 -5.53 5.85
CA ASP A 54 -0.87 -6.10 7.04
C ASP A 54 0.02 -5.05 7.70
N PHE A 55 -0.35 -4.61 8.90
CA PHE A 55 0.43 -3.69 9.71
C PHE A 55 1.25 -4.47 10.74
N HIS A 56 2.51 -4.10 10.84
CA HIS A 56 3.47 -4.73 11.74
C HIS A 56 4.17 -3.69 12.61
N GLU A 57 4.40 -4.04 13.88
CA GLU A 57 5.28 -3.36 14.83
C GLU A 57 6.37 -4.33 15.28
N GLU A 58 7.64 -3.92 15.27
CA GLU A 58 8.78 -4.76 15.69
C GLU A 58 8.86 -6.15 14.98
N ASN A 59 8.30 -6.25 13.77
CA ASN A 59 8.11 -7.47 12.97
C ASN A 59 6.97 -8.41 13.41
N GLU A 60 6.15 -8.02 14.38
CA GLU A 60 4.92 -8.71 14.74
C GLU A 60 3.73 -8.06 14.02
N MET A 61 2.84 -8.87 13.45
CA MET A 61 1.61 -8.37 12.84
C MET A 61 0.66 -7.92 13.96
N VAL A 62 0.31 -6.63 13.97
CA VAL A 62 -0.56 -6.04 15.00
C VAL A 62 -1.97 -5.77 14.50
N PHE A 63 -2.13 -5.58 13.19
CA PHE A 63 -3.42 -5.26 12.59
C PHE A 63 -3.47 -5.75 11.14
N HIS A 64 -4.64 -6.26 10.76
CA HIS A 64 -4.93 -6.72 9.41
C HIS A 64 -6.26 -6.12 8.96
N GLU A 65 -6.26 -5.51 7.78
CA GLU A 65 -7.45 -4.95 7.16
C GLU A 65 -7.64 -5.48 5.74
N PHE A 66 -8.90 -5.69 5.39
CA PHE A 66 -9.34 -6.21 4.11
C PHE A 66 -10.28 -5.21 3.46
N ILE A 67 -10.02 -4.90 2.19
CA ILE A 67 -10.80 -3.94 1.42
C ILE A 67 -11.13 -4.53 0.06
N GLU A 68 -12.42 -4.56 -0.23
CA GLU A 68 -12.93 -4.85 -1.56
C GLU A 68 -13.12 -3.51 -2.30
N MET A 69 -12.22 -3.20 -3.23
CA MET A 69 -12.29 -2.02 -4.10
C MET A 69 -13.24 -2.28 -5.26
N TYR A 70 -14.10 -1.35 -5.68
CA TYR A 70 -15.04 -1.63 -6.78
C TYR A 70 -14.38 -1.67 -8.16
N ASN A 71 -15.07 -2.31 -9.12
CA ASN A 71 -14.64 -2.40 -10.52
C ASN A 71 -14.53 -0.99 -11.11
N GLY A 72 -13.29 -0.52 -11.34
CA GLY A 72 -13.01 0.78 -11.92
C GLY A 72 -12.52 1.84 -10.92
N GLU A 73 -12.29 1.49 -9.66
CA GLU A 73 -11.49 2.38 -8.79
C GLU A 73 -10.11 2.58 -9.41
N SER A 74 -9.78 3.86 -9.55
CA SER A 74 -8.57 4.35 -10.18
C SER A 74 -7.37 4.10 -9.26
N HIS A 75 -6.18 3.90 -9.85
CA HIS A 75 -4.93 3.81 -9.10
C HIS A 75 -4.75 4.96 -8.09
N SER A 76 -5.28 6.15 -8.40
CA SER A 76 -5.32 7.30 -7.50
C SER A 76 -6.17 7.10 -6.24
N GLU A 77 -7.29 6.38 -6.31
CA GLU A 77 -8.14 6.12 -5.13
C GLU A 77 -7.42 5.19 -4.15
N MET A 78 -6.74 4.16 -4.65
CA MET A 78 -5.85 3.33 -3.83
C MET A 78 -4.73 4.16 -3.20
N CYS A 79 -4.07 5.05 -3.96
CA CYS A 79 -3.02 5.92 -3.42
C CYS A 79 -3.56 6.84 -2.29
N HIS A 80 -4.75 7.40 -2.49
CA HIS A 80 -5.43 8.22 -1.48
C HIS A 80 -5.78 7.41 -0.23
N TYR A 81 -6.24 6.18 -0.40
CA TYR A 81 -6.58 5.30 0.70
C TYR A 81 -5.33 4.96 1.53
N VAL A 82 -4.30 4.41 0.88
CA VAL A 82 -3.04 4.01 1.52
C VAL A 82 -2.41 5.19 2.26
N SER A 83 -2.38 6.38 1.65
CA SER A 83 -1.83 7.58 2.31
C SER A 83 -2.60 8.02 3.56
N GLY A 84 -3.93 7.93 3.54
CA GLY A 84 -4.78 8.26 4.69
C GLY A 84 -4.58 7.30 5.86
N ASP A 85 -4.65 6.00 5.61
CA ASP A 85 -4.51 4.98 6.64
C ASP A 85 -3.09 4.89 7.19
N CYS A 86 -2.08 5.01 6.32
CA CYS A 86 -0.69 5.10 6.76
C CYS A 86 -0.48 6.29 7.69
N SER A 87 -0.98 7.46 7.31
CA SER A 87 -0.85 8.64 8.17
C SER A 87 -1.47 8.40 9.54
N THR A 88 -2.61 7.72 9.61
CA THR A 88 -3.28 7.40 10.87
C THR A 88 -2.48 6.42 11.72
N VAL A 89 -2.04 5.28 11.15
CA VAL A 89 -1.37 4.20 11.90
C VAL A 89 0.06 4.57 12.32
N PHE A 90 0.76 5.34 11.50
CA PHE A 90 2.13 5.74 11.79
C PHE A 90 2.22 6.98 12.70
N THR A 91 1.11 7.71 12.93
CA THR A 91 1.06 8.83 13.89
C THR A 91 0.37 8.51 15.21
N SER A 92 -0.41 7.43 15.29
CA SER A 92 -0.99 6.87 16.52
C SER A 92 0.04 6.15 17.38
#